data_AF-A0A8T6RBR1-F1
#
_entry.id   AF-A0A8T6RBR1-F1
#
_cell.length_a   1.000
_cell.length_b   1.000
_cell.length_c   1.000
_cell.angle_alpha   90.00
_cell.angle_beta   90.00
_cell.angle_gamma   90.00
#
_symmetry.space_group_name_H-M   'P 1'
#
loop_
_entity.id
_entity.type
_entity.pdbx_description
1 polymer ?
#
loop_
_entity_poly.entity_id
_entity_poly.type
_entity_poly.pdbx_seq_one_letter_code
_entity_poly.pdbx_strand_id
1 'polypeptide(L)'
;MSEYQGGKELSKAPRKSSKAKGTKKTSDKGTTKSTTKKKQLKTKAERKTTTKKPPVKKKTEAKPKKTHSLADELAKEIHSEDEQVSLGAIDALGKVKDPSATQYLIGCLNDSRYLVRIYAAIQLGERKDKKAVDSLIKALDDESLFVRQTIAGALENIGGEKATAAVKAAEERGLLLDELPEGKKLGFE
;
A
#
# COMPACT_ATOMS: atom_id res chain seq x y z
N MET A 1 -20.39 1.75 -56.96
CA MET A 1 -20.47 0.46 -57.67
C MET A 1 -19.17 -0.28 -57.33
N SER A 2 -19.12 -1.22 -56.38
CA SER A 2 -19.81 -2.50 -56.36
C SER A 2 -20.10 -2.92 -54.92
N GLU A 3 -21.33 -3.31 -54.67
CA GLU A 3 -21.82 -3.98 -53.48
C GLU A 3 -21.25 -5.40 -53.39
N TYR A 4 -20.99 -5.89 -52.17
CA TYR A 4 -21.03 -7.32 -51.89
C TYR A 4 -21.87 -7.53 -50.64
N GLN A 5 -23.10 -7.98 -50.89
CA GLN A 5 -24.12 -8.38 -49.93
C GLN A 5 -23.88 -9.82 -49.45
N GLY A 6 -24.29 -10.11 -48.21
CA GLY A 6 -24.74 -11.44 -47.77
C GLY A 6 -23.77 -12.14 -46.80
N GLY A 7 -24.14 -12.53 -45.58
CA GLY A 7 -25.43 -12.54 -44.89
C GLY A 7 -25.58 -13.82 -44.05
N LYS A 8 -26.14 -13.67 -42.83
CA LYS A 8 -26.89 -14.67 -42.02
C LYS A 8 -26.09 -15.84 -41.42
N GLU A 9 -26.42 -16.42 -40.26
CA GLU A 9 -27.36 -16.16 -39.17
C GLU A 9 -27.00 -17.12 -38.02
N LEU A 10 -27.28 -16.68 -36.79
CA LEU A 10 -27.86 -17.43 -35.66
C LEU A 10 -27.50 -18.92 -35.45
N SER A 11 -26.95 -19.22 -34.27
CA SER A 11 -27.56 -20.28 -33.44
C SER A 11 -27.32 -20.06 -31.95
N LYS A 12 -28.40 -20.28 -31.20
CA LYS A 12 -28.59 -20.04 -29.78
C LYS A 12 -27.95 -21.16 -28.92
N ALA A 13 -27.75 -20.83 -27.63
CA ALA A 13 -27.27 -21.66 -26.53
C ALA A 13 -27.96 -23.04 -26.36
N PRO A 14 -27.44 -23.89 -25.45
CA PRO A 14 -28.14 -23.94 -24.15
C PRO A 14 -27.23 -24.06 -22.91
N ARG A 15 -27.76 -23.54 -21.80
CA ARG A 15 -27.36 -23.83 -20.41
C ARG A 15 -27.63 -25.30 -20.08
N LYS A 16 -26.73 -25.96 -19.35
CA LYS A 16 -27.07 -27.17 -18.57
C LYS A 16 -26.61 -27.02 -17.13
N SER A 17 -27.58 -27.20 -16.26
CA SER A 17 -27.54 -27.29 -14.82
C SER A 17 -27.19 -28.72 -14.35
N SER A 18 -26.72 -28.78 -13.09
CA SER A 18 -27.14 -29.73 -12.05
C SER A 18 -26.78 -31.24 -12.10
N LYS A 19 -26.17 -31.67 -10.98
CA LYS A 19 -26.35 -32.92 -10.19
C LYS A 19 -25.63 -34.22 -10.60
N ALA A 20 -24.79 -34.71 -9.68
CA ALA A 20 -24.81 -36.06 -9.06
C ALA A 20 -23.81 -36.06 -7.87
N LYS A 21 -24.16 -36.29 -6.57
CA LYS A 21 -24.41 -37.58 -5.87
C LYS A 21 -23.43 -38.69 -6.31
N GLY A 22 -22.70 -39.45 -5.48
CA GLY A 22 -22.55 -39.58 -4.03
C GLY A 22 -21.73 -40.85 -3.71
N THR A 23 -21.20 -40.91 -2.48
CA THR A 23 -20.98 -42.09 -1.59
C THR A 23 -20.03 -43.26 -1.96
N LYS A 24 -18.98 -43.45 -1.13
CA LYS A 24 -18.66 -44.64 -0.28
C LYS A 24 -17.27 -44.39 0.35
N LYS A 25 -17.05 -44.27 1.67
CA LYS A 25 -17.23 -45.17 2.84
C LYS A 25 -16.29 -46.38 2.85
N THR A 26 -15.19 -46.26 3.60
CA THR A 26 -14.49 -47.32 4.38
C THR A 26 -13.75 -46.61 5.52
N SER A 27 -14.27 -46.56 6.76
CA SER A 27 -14.05 -47.53 7.86
C SER A 27 -12.58 -47.81 8.18
N ASP A 28 -12.07 -47.24 9.27
CA ASP A 28 -11.39 -48.08 10.27
C ASP A 28 -11.57 -47.53 11.69
N LYS A 29 -11.69 -48.46 12.64
CA LYS A 29 -12.01 -48.28 14.06
C LYS A 29 -10.73 -48.32 14.89
N GLY A 30 -10.68 -47.53 15.97
CA GLY A 30 -9.67 -47.67 17.03
C GLY A 30 -10.15 -47.05 18.34
N THR A 31 -10.80 -47.87 19.17
CA THR A 31 -11.26 -47.64 20.56
C THR A 31 -10.05 -47.78 21.51
N THR A 32 -9.87 -47.00 22.58
CA THR A 32 -10.29 -47.23 24.00
C THR A 32 -9.95 -45.98 24.85
N LYS A 33 -10.86 -45.35 25.63
CA LYS A 33 -11.22 -45.56 27.07
C LYS A 33 -9.98 -45.60 28.01
N SER A 34 -9.87 -44.97 29.20
CA SER A 34 -10.80 -44.31 30.13
C SER A 34 -10.01 -43.85 31.40
N THR A 35 -10.70 -43.15 32.32
CA THR A 35 -10.46 -42.93 33.78
C THR A 35 -9.66 -41.71 34.28
N THR A 36 -9.89 -41.04 35.43
CA THR A 36 -11.06 -40.68 36.29
C THR A 36 -10.52 -39.89 37.53
N LYS A 37 -11.17 -38.76 37.90
CA LYS A 37 -11.33 -38.08 39.24
C LYS A 37 -10.14 -37.60 40.10
N LYS A 38 -10.25 -36.35 40.61
CA LYS A 38 -10.64 -35.94 42.00
C LYS A 38 -10.56 -34.40 42.10
N LYS A 39 -11.66 -33.65 42.31
CA LYS A 39 -12.34 -33.31 43.58
C LYS A 39 -11.43 -32.66 44.63
N GLN A 40 -11.54 -31.34 44.80
CA GLN A 40 -11.44 -30.65 46.11
C GLN A 40 -12.41 -29.44 46.15
N LEU A 41 -13.34 -29.47 47.12
CA LEU A 41 -14.12 -28.35 47.62
C LEU A 41 -13.50 -27.91 48.96
N LYS A 42 -13.40 -26.60 49.22
CA LYS A 42 -13.39 -25.94 50.54
C LYS A 42 -13.96 -24.51 50.36
N THR A 43 -15.21 -24.24 50.73
CA THR A 43 -15.76 -23.74 52.01
C THR A 43 -15.60 -22.22 52.28
N LYS A 44 -16.73 -21.51 52.05
CA LYS A 44 -17.45 -20.43 52.78
C LYS A 44 -16.82 -19.60 53.92
N ALA A 45 -17.32 -18.35 53.99
CA ALA A 45 -17.38 -17.35 55.10
C ALA A 45 -16.27 -16.25 55.01
N GLU A 46 -16.47 -14.93 55.22
CA GLU A 46 -17.37 -14.14 56.07
C GLU A 46 -17.55 -12.66 55.58
N ARG A 47 -18.66 -12.05 56.04
CA ARG A 47 -18.92 -10.68 56.56
C ARG A 47 -18.58 -9.37 55.80
N LYS A 48 -19.62 -8.52 55.77
CA LYS A 48 -19.65 -7.06 55.50
C LYS A 48 -18.79 -6.28 56.52
N THR A 49 -18.17 -5.18 56.08
CA THR A 49 -18.16 -3.87 56.78
C THR A 49 -17.79 -2.73 55.82
N THR A 50 -18.49 -1.62 55.98
CA THR A 50 -18.26 -0.29 55.41
C THR A 50 -17.01 0.38 56.01
N THR A 51 -16.23 1.14 55.22
CA THR A 51 -15.72 2.49 55.60
C THR A 51 -14.82 3.13 54.53
N LYS A 52 -15.20 4.35 54.12
CA LYS A 52 -14.40 5.55 53.76
C LYS A 52 -13.32 5.51 52.65
N LYS A 53 -13.60 6.27 51.58
CA LYS A 53 -12.68 6.90 50.59
C LYS A 53 -11.97 8.12 51.28
N PRO A 54 -10.74 8.62 50.92
CA PRO A 54 -10.37 9.02 49.55
C PRO A 54 -8.86 8.87 49.16
N PRO A 55 -8.37 9.40 48.00
CA PRO A 55 -7.93 8.58 46.87
C PRO A 55 -6.42 8.74 46.57
N VAL A 56 -5.69 7.65 46.31
CA VAL A 56 -4.27 7.76 45.90
C VAL A 56 -3.96 6.95 44.64
N LYS A 57 -4.09 7.68 43.53
CA LYS A 57 -3.16 7.80 42.38
C LYS A 57 -2.65 6.54 41.65
N LYS A 58 -3.07 6.52 40.37
CA LYS A 58 -2.26 6.30 39.16
C LYS A 58 -1.69 4.89 38.90
N LYS A 59 -2.35 4.19 37.98
CA LYS A 59 -1.69 3.84 36.71
C LYS A 59 -2.69 4.05 35.58
N THR A 60 -2.79 5.31 35.16
CA THR A 60 -3.35 5.67 33.87
C THR A 60 -2.61 4.88 32.80
N GLU A 61 -3.34 4.07 32.02
CA GLU A 61 -2.89 3.59 30.72
C GLU A 61 -2.47 4.81 29.89
N ALA A 62 -1.17 5.01 29.79
CA ALA A 62 -0.60 6.04 28.96
C ALA A 62 -0.74 5.58 27.50
N LYS A 63 -1.81 6.06 26.85
CA LYS A 63 -1.86 6.26 25.40
C LYS A 63 -0.48 6.81 24.98
N PRO A 64 0.21 6.22 23.98
CA PRO A 64 1.57 6.63 23.66
C PRO A 64 1.54 8.13 23.38
N LYS A 65 2.33 8.87 24.17
CA LYS A 65 2.44 10.32 24.05
C LYS A 65 2.94 10.59 22.63
N LYS A 66 2.06 11.08 21.76
CA LYS A 66 2.44 11.66 20.48
C LYS A 66 3.27 12.91 20.82
N THR A 67 4.58 12.75 20.93
CA THR A 67 5.47 13.86 20.63
C THR A 67 5.14 14.23 19.19
N HIS A 68 4.56 15.40 18.96
CA HIS A 68 4.34 15.91 17.61
C HIS A 68 5.70 15.89 16.92
N SER A 69 5.93 14.91 16.03
CA SER A 69 7.17 14.88 15.30
C SER A 69 7.18 16.09 14.36
N LEU A 70 8.36 16.64 14.09
CA LEU A 70 8.53 17.62 13.02
C LEU A 70 7.92 17.11 11.70
N ALA A 71 7.98 15.80 11.45
CA ALA A 71 7.33 15.19 10.30
C ALA A 71 5.79 15.28 10.36
N ASP A 72 5.18 15.14 11.54
CA ASP A 72 3.72 15.29 11.71
C ASP A 72 3.26 16.74 11.53
N GLU A 73 4.12 17.72 11.87
CA GLU A 73 3.83 19.13 11.67
C GLU A 73 3.93 19.50 10.19
N LEU A 74 5.03 19.11 9.52
CA LEU A 74 5.20 19.31 8.08
C LEU A 74 4.13 18.59 7.25
N ALA A 75 3.68 17.41 7.71
CA ALA A 75 2.62 16.66 7.03
C ALA A 75 1.29 17.41 6.91
N LYS A 76 1.01 18.36 7.83
CA LYS A 76 -0.21 19.19 7.75
C LYS A 76 -0.15 20.16 6.58
N GLU A 77 1.04 20.66 6.27
CA GLU A 77 1.27 21.69 5.25
C GLU A 77 1.33 21.13 3.82
N ILE A 78 1.47 19.80 3.66
CA ILE A 78 1.44 19.10 2.36
C ILE A 78 0.16 19.45 1.58
N HIS A 79 -0.97 19.61 2.27
CA HIS A 79 -2.27 19.89 1.65
C HIS A 79 -2.63 21.38 1.65
N SER A 80 -1.64 22.27 1.83
CA SER A 80 -1.86 23.71 1.67
C SER A 80 -2.34 24.02 0.25
N GLU A 81 -3.24 25.00 0.15
CA GLU A 81 -3.70 25.59 -1.11
C GLU A 81 -2.56 26.34 -1.81
N ASP A 82 -1.61 26.88 -1.03
CA ASP A 82 -0.39 27.45 -1.55
C ASP A 82 0.57 26.34 -1.96
N GLU A 83 0.76 26.20 -3.27
CA GLU A 83 1.65 25.20 -3.86
C GLU A 83 3.09 25.35 -3.37
N GLN A 84 3.59 26.56 -3.15
CA GLN A 84 4.95 26.77 -2.64
C GLN A 84 5.11 26.24 -1.22
N VAL A 85 4.09 26.44 -0.37
CA VAL A 85 4.06 25.91 1.00
C VAL A 85 4.00 24.38 0.96
N SER A 86 3.14 23.81 0.12
CA SER A 86 3.02 22.36 -0.06
C SER A 86 4.33 21.72 -0.52
N LEU A 87 4.96 22.25 -1.57
CA LEU A 87 6.23 21.73 -2.09
C LEU A 87 7.37 21.93 -1.11
N GLY A 88 7.40 23.06 -0.40
CA GLY A 88 8.37 23.31 0.67
C GLY A 88 8.25 22.31 1.82
N ALA A 89 7.03 21.94 2.20
CA ALA A 89 6.77 20.92 3.22
C ALA A 89 7.26 19.53 2.78
N ILE A 90 7.03 19.17 1.51
CA ILE A 90 7.49 17.89 0.93
C ILE A 90 9.02 17.82 0.88
N ASP A 91 9.69 18.90 0.43
CA ASP A 91 11.15 18.98 0.43
C ASP A 91 11.74 18.90 1.84
N ALA A 92 11.12 19.61 2.80
CA ALA A 92 11.51 19.52 4.20
C ALA A 92 11.37 18.09 4.73
N LEU A 93 10.25 17.40 4.45
CA LEU A 93 10.04 16.00 4.85
C LEU A 93 11.10 15.05 4.31
N GLY A 94 11.58 15.26 3.08
CA GLY A 94 12.70 14.52 2.51
C GLY A 94 13.95 14.57 3.39
N LYS A 95 14.25 15.75 3.92
CA LYS A 95 15.43 16.07 4.73
C LYS A 95 15.30 15.69 6.21
N VAL A 96 14.08 15.50 6.72
CA VAL A 96 13.88 15.09 8.12
C VAL A 96 14.33 13.64 8.31
N LYS A 97 15.11 13.38 9.37
CA LYS A 97 15.60 12.02 9.72
C LYS A 97 14.51 11.11 10.32
N ASP A 98 13.27 11.59 10.40
CA ASP A 98 12.17 10.82 10.96
C ASP A 98 11.74 9.72 9.97
N PRO A 99 11.68 8.45 10.41
CA PRO A 99 11.21 7.36 9.55
C PRO A 99 9.76 7.51 9.06
N SER A 100 8.90 8.23 9.80
CA SER A 100 7.51 8.51 9.41
C SER A 100 7.42 9.41 8.17
N ALA A 101 8.44 10.23 7.90
CA ALA A 101 8.47 11.07 6.71
C ALA A 101 8.35 10.26 5.41
N THR A 102 8.92 9.04 5.37
CA THR A 102 8.77 8.14 4.22
C THR A 102 7.28 7.80 3.98
N GLN A 103 6.49 7.59 5.04
CA GLN A 103 5.06 7.28 4.90
C GLN A 103 4.25 8.46 4.38
N TYR A 104 4.56 9.67 4.84
CA TYR A 104 3.92 10.89 4.33
C TYR A 104 4.24 11.10 2.84
N LEU A 105 5.51 10.97 2.46
CA LEU A 105 5.92 11.08 1.06
C LEU A 105 5.30 10.01 0.15
N ILE A 106 5.13 8.77 0.64
CA ILE A 106 4.40 7.72 -0.09
C ILE A 106 2.95 8.15 -0.35
N GLY A 107 2.30 8.82 0.61
CA GLY A 107 0.94 9.35 0.42
C GLY A 107 0.86 10.36 -0.73
N CYS A 108 1.86 11.25 -0.82
CA CYS A 108 1.93 12.29 -1.85
C CYS A 108 2.07 11.76 -3.29
N LEU A 109 2.48 10.49 -3.48
CA LEU A 109 2.51 9.86 -4.80
C LEU A 109 1.13 9.75 -5.45
N ASN A 110 0.04 9.91 -4.69
CA ASN A 110 -1.33 9.85 -5.19
C ASN A 110 -2.01 11.23 -5.19
N ASP A 111 -1.26 12.33 -5.02
CA ASP A 111 -1.84 13.67 -5.06
C ASP A 111 -2.32 14.02 -6.48
N SER A 112 -3.43 14.72 -6.56
CA SER A 112 -4.00 15.23 -7.82
C SER A 112 -3.03 16.12 -8.61
N ARG A 113 -2.14 16.85 -7.92
CA ARG A 113 -1.18 17.77 -8.53
C ARG A 113 0.07 17.01 -8.95
N TYR A 114 0.36 17.03 -10.26
CA TYR A 114 1.50 16.30 -10.81
C TYR A 114 2.85 16.76 -10.20
N LEU A 115 3.00 18.05 -9.87
CA LEU A 115 4.20 18.59 -9.22
C LEU A 115 4.43 17.97 -7.84
N VAL A 116 3.37 17.79 -7.03
CA VAL A 116 3.47 17.12 -5.72
C VAL A 116 3.96 15.69 -5.88
N ARG A 117 3.46 14.95 -6.88
CA ARG A 117 3.91 13.58 -7.17
C ARG A 117 5.38 13.52 -7.56
N ILE A 118 5.84 14.45 -8.41
CA ILE A 118 7.25 14.58 -8.81
C ILE A 118 8.13 14.81 -7.59
N TYR A 119 7.81 15.82 -6.77
CA TYR A 119 8.61 16.15 -5.59
C TYR A 119 8.63 14.99 -4.59
N ALA A 120 7.50 14.34 -4.37
CA ALA A 120 7.45 13.16 -3.51
C ALA A 120 8.37 12.04 -4.00
N ALA A 121 8.37 11.76 -5.31
CA ALA A 121 9.25 10.77 -5.93
C ALA A 121 10.73 11.11 -5.72
N ILE A 122 11.13 12.37 -5.99
CA ILE A 122 12.50 12.85 -5.79
C ILE A 122 12.93 12.62 -4.33
N GLN A 123 12.12 13.07 -3.37
CA GLN A 123 12.47 12.97 -1.95
C GLN A 123 12.52 11.51 -1.47
N LEU A 124 11.66 10.63 -1.99
CA LEU A 124 11.74 9.20 -1.70
C LEU A 124 13.03 8.57 -2.25
N GLY A 125 13.47 8.99 -3.45
CA GLY A 125 14.74 8.61 -4.05
C GLY A 125 15.94 9.01 -3.19
N GLU A 126 15.98 10.28 -2.77
CA GLU A 126 17.05 10.83 -1.92
C GLU A 126 17.13 10.15 -0.56
N ARG A 127 15.98 9.76 0.01
CA ARG A 127 15.92 9.05 1.29
C ARG A 127 16.43 7.62 1.21
N LYS A 128 16.43 7.01 0.03
CA LYS A 128 16.87 5.61 -0.22
C LYS A 128 16.19 4.58 0.69
N ASP A 129 14.98 4.88 1.18
CA ASP A 129 14.23 3.99 2.05
C ASP A 129 13.52 2.92 1.23
N LYS A 130 13.96 1.67 1.38
CA LYS A 130 13.42 0.52 0.64
C LYS A 130 11.92 0.29 0.87
N LYS A 131 11.33 0.86 1.94
CA LYS A 131 9.87 0.82 2.17
C LYS A 131 9.08 1.51 1.07
N ALA A 132 9.69 2.46 0.36
CA ALA A 132 9.03 3.21 -0.72
C ALA A 132 8.96 2.43 -2.05
N VAL A 133 9.82 1.42 -2.24
CA VAL A 133 9.98 0.70 -3.52
C VAL A 133 8.64 0.19 -4.04
N ASP A 134 7.85 -0.48 -3.20
CA ASP A 134 6.58 -1.07 -3.64
C ASP A 134 5.54 -0.02 -4.05
N SER A 135 5.60 1.18 -3.47
CA SER A 135 4.70 2.28 -3.80
C SER A 135 5.17 3.00 -5.06
N LEU A 136 6.48 3.20 -5.21
CA LEU A 136 7.09 3.76 -6.41
C LEU A 136 6.86 2.85 -7.63
N ILE A 137 6.97 1.53 -7.48
CA ILE A 137 6.69 0.58 -8.57
C ILE A 137 5.24 0.72 -9.07
N LYS A 138 4.27 0.94 -8.19
CA LYS A 138 2.88 1.18 -8.59
C LYS A 138 2.71 2.53 -9.30
N ALA A 139 3.48 3.53 -8.89
CA ALA A 139 3.47 4.86 -9.49
C ALA A 139 4.20 4.92 -10.84
N LEU A 140 4.82 3.83 -11.32
CA LEU A 140 5.32 3.74 -12.70
C LEU A 140 4.20 3.74 -13.74
N ASP A 141 2.95 3.49 -13.33
CA ASP A 141 1.77 3.57 -14.19
C ASP A 141 1.07 4.96 -14.11
N ASP A 142 1.76 6.00 -13.60
CA ASP A 142 1.20 7.36 -13.53
C ASP A 142 0.81 7.88 -14.91
N GLU A 143 -0.24 8.70 -14.98
CA GLU A 143 -0.72 9.31 -16.22
C GLU A 143 0.34 10.20 -16.89
N SER A 144 1.16 10.88 -16.10
CA SER A 144 2.14 11.85 -16.57
C SER A 144 3.49 11.18 -16.85
N LEU A 145 3.97 11.32 -18.09
CA LEU A 145 5.28 10.82 -18.49
C LEU A 145 6.41 11.37 -17.60
N PHE A 146 6.35 12.66 -17.26
CA PHE A 146 7.33 13.30 -16.37
C PHE A 146 7.34 12.66 -14.97
N VAL A 147 6.17 12.32 -14.44
CA VAL A 147 6.07 11.61 -13.16
C VAL A 147 6.68 10.23 -13.30
N ARG A 148 6.32 9.46 -14.33
CA ARG A 148 6.87 8.10 -14.57
C ARG A 148 8.40 8.10 -14.66
N GLN A 149 8.98 9.04 -15.40
CA GLN A 149 10.44 9.19 -15.52
C GLN A 149 11.10 9.54 -14.18
N THR A 150 10.47 10.43 -13.40
CA THR A 150 10.96 10.78 -12.07
C THR A 150 10.91 9.59 -11.11
N ILE A 151 9.83 8.80 -11.16
CA ILE A 151 9.67 7.57 -10.37
C ILE A 151 10.75 6.54 -10.72
N ALA A 152 11.04 6.38 -12.01
CA ALA A 152 12.11 5.50 -12.47
C ALA A 152 13.47 5.94 -11.90
N GLY A 153 13.81 7.23 -12.01
CA GLY A 153 15.05 7.77 -11.42
C GLY A 153 15.10 7.61 -9.89
N ALA A 154 13.97 7.76 -9.19
CA ALA A 154 13.89 7.51 -7.75
C ALA A 154 14.14 6.04 -7.39
N LEU A 155 13.59 5.10 -8.15
CA LEU A 155 13.82 3.67 -8.01
C LEU A 155 15.29 3.30 -8.25
N GLU A 156 15.92 3.90 -9.26
CA GLU A 156 17.37 3.73 -9.51
C GLU A 156 18.21 4.26 -8.35
N ASN A 157 17.86 5.42 -7.80
CA ASN A 157 18.60 6.04 -6.69
C ASN A 157 18.50 5.23 -5.38
N ILE A 158 17.32 4.63 -5.12
CA ILE A 158 17.12 3.66 -4.02
C ILE A 158 17.91 2.36 -4.29
N GLY A 159 17.83 1.86 -5.53
CA GLY A 159 18.49 0.66 -5.99
C GLY A 159 17.94 -0.65 -5.40
N GLY A 160 18.69 -1.72 -5.62
CA GLY A 160 18.30 -3.09 -5.25
C GLY A 160 17.55 -3.80 -6.39
N GLU A 161 17.61 -5.13 -6.35
CA GLU A 161 17.16 -6.00 -7.44
C GLU A 161 15.69 -5.76 -7.85
N LYS A 162 14.81 -5.53 -6.86
CA LYS A 162 13.39 -5.25 -7.14
C LYS A 162 13.18 -3.92 -7.86
N ALA A 163 13.94 -2.89 -7.49
CA ALA A 163 13.82 -1.56 -8.09
C ALA A 163 14.38 -1.56 -9.51
N THR A 164 15.56 -2.14 -9.72
CA THR A 164 16.18 -2.23 -11.05
C THR A 164 15.37 -3.10 -12.01
N ALA A 165 14.83 -4.22 -11.54
CA ALA A 165 13.94 -5.05 -12.35
C ALA A 165 12.66 -4.32 -12.76
N ALA A 166 12.10 -3.49 -11.86
CA ALA A 166 10.89 -2.73 -12.15
C ALA A 166 11.14 -1.63 -13.19
N VAL A 167 12.25 -0.90 -13.10
CA VAL A 167 12.63 0.12 -14.09
C VAL A 167 12.82 -0.51 -15.46
N LYS A 168 13.58 -1.60 -15.55
CA LYS A 168 13.77 -2.34 -16.81
C LYS A 168 12.44 -2.81 -17.41
N ALA A 169 11.55 -3.36 -16.58
CA ALA A 169 10.22 -3.77 -17.03
C ALA A 169 9.37 -2.58 -17.52
N ALA A 170 9.53 -1.39 -16.95
CA ALA A 170 8.85 -0.18 -17.40
C ALA A 170 9.39 0.33 -18.74
N GLU A 171 10.71 0.27 -18.95
CA GLU A 171 11.35 0.57 -20.24
C GLU A 171 10.88 -0.38 -21.34
N GLU A 172 10.88 -1.70 -21.07
CA GLU A 172 10.42 -2.73 -22.02
C GLU A 172 8.95 -2.56 -22.41
N ARG A 173 8.14 -1.97 -21.52
CA ARG A 173 6.73 -1.64 -21.77
C ARG A 173 6.52 -0.29 -22.46
N GLY A 174 7.60 0.46 -22.73
CA GLY A 174 7.52 1.80 -23.31
C GLY A 174 6.91 2.85 -22.37
N LEU A 175 6.80 2.57 -21.06
CA LEU A 175 6.18 3.51 -20.11
C LEU A 175 7.00 4.78 -19.93
N LEU A 176 8.32 4.71 -20.14
CA LEU A 176 9.25 5.82 -19.89
C LEU A 176 9.61 6.62 -21.15
N LEU A 177 9.14 6.20 -22.31
CA LEU A 177 9.32 6.89 -23.59
C LEU A 177 8.01 7.57 -23.97
N ASP A 178 8.10 8.83 -24.41
CA ASP A 178 7.08 9.35 -25.31
C ASP A 178 7.32 8.58 -26.61
N GLU A 179 6.34 7.83 -27.13
CA GLU A 179 6.48 7.32 -28.50
C GLU A 179 6.61 8.55 -29.41
N LEU A 180 7.86 8.94 -29.73
CA LEU A 180 8.11 9.75 -30.90
C LEU A 180 7.59 8.90 -32.05
N PRO A 181 6.54 9.34 -32.78
CA PRO A 181 6.10 8.61 -33.95
C PRO A 181 7.33 8.43 -34.84
N GLU A 182 7.63 7.17 -35.19
CA GLU A 182 8.77 6.78 -36.01
C GLU A 182 8.94 7.79 -37.16
N GLY A 183 9.97 8.63 -37.11
CA GLY A 183 10.22 9.63 -38.16
C GLY A 183 10.83 10.97 -37.78
N LYS A 184 10.92 11.37 -36.50
CA LYS A 184 11.64 12.59 -36.12
C LYS A 184 13.04 12.27 -35.62
N LYS A 185 14.02 12.27 -36.55
CA LYS A 185 15.43 12.46 -36.21
C LYS A 185 15.55 13.86 -35.60
N LEU A 186 15.94 13.95 -34.33
CA LEU A 186 16.56 15.19 -33.82
C LEU A 186 17.91 15.31 -34.53
N GLY A 187 17.89 16.03 -35.65
CA GLY A 187 19.11 16.48 -36.31
C GLY A 187 19.79 17.49 -35.41
N PHE A 188 20.77 17.03 -34.65
CA PHE A 188 21.86 17.89 -34.22
C PHE A 188 22.96 17.69 -35.27
N GLU A 189 22.94 18.52 -36.32
CA GLU A 189 24.14 18.83 -37.11
C GLU A 189 25.12 19.65 -36.27
#